data_AF-A0A9D3NVT4-F1
#
_entry.id   AF-A0A9D3NVT4-F1
#
_cell.length_a   1.000
_cell.length_b   1.000
_cell.length_c   1.000
_cell.angle_alpha   90.00
_cell.angle_beta   90.00
_cell.angle_gamma   90.00
#
_symmetry.space_group_name_H-M   'P 1'
#
loop_
_entity.id
_entity.type
_entity.pdbx_description
1 polymer ?
#
loop_
_entity_poly.entity_id
_entity_poly.type
_entity_poly.pdbx_seq_one_letter_code
_entity_poly.pdbx_strand_id
1 'polypeptide(L)' 'MPEFRGKSIGKALMSKVAQLGRAAGCTQLNFTVLNWNKTALDFYLNQGSTDVTSNLGYHYMYCHGDAFQKLADKEF' A
#
# COMPACT_ATOMS: atom_id res chain seq x y z
N MET A 1 -13.75 9.02 -12.28
CA MET A 1 -13.69 10.49 -12.37
C MET A 1 -12.24 10.97 -12.48
N PRO A 2 -11.63 10.95 -13.68
CA PRO A 2 -10.34 11.59 -13.94
C PRO A 2 -10.30 13.11 -13.66
N GLU A 3 -11.44 13.79 -13.77
CA GLU A 3 -11.65 15.24 -13.59
C GLU A 3 -11.34 15.78 -12.17
N PHE A 4 -11.16 14.89 -11.21
CA PHE A 4 -10.78 15.22 -9.84
C PHE A 4 -9.29 15.00 -9.52
N ARG A 5 -8.50 14.53 -10.48
CA ARG A 5 -7.04 14.43 -10.29
C ARG A 5 -6.41 15.82 -10.19
N GLY A 6 -5.24 15.89 -9.56
CA GLY A 6 -4.51 17.15 -9.32
C GLY A 6 -5.11 18.06 -8.25
N LYS A 7 -6.30 17.75 -7.71
CA LYS A 7 -6.99 18.57 -6.69
C LYS A 7 -6.64 18.20 -5.24
N SER A 8 -5.53 17.49 -5.02
CA SER A 8 -5.07 17.05 -3.70
C SER A 8 -6.05 16.18 -2.88
N ILE A 9 -7.10 15.64 -3.50
CA ILE A 9 -8.11 14.81 -2.80
C ILE A 9 -7.48 13.54 -2.23
N GLY A 10 -6.62 12.86 -2.99
CA GLY A 10 -5.89 11.67 -2.50
C GLY A 10 -4.98 12.00 -1.30
N LYS A 11 -4.34 13.18 -1.30
CA LYS A 11 -3.54 13.65 -0.17
C LYS A 11 -4.40 13.88 1.08
N ALA A 12 -5.56 14.53 0.92
CA ALA A 12 -6.49 14.77 2.02
C ALA A 12 -7.00 13.45 2.62
N LEU A 13 -7.36 12.49 1.77
CA LEU A 13 -7.79 11.16 2.20
C LEU A 13 -6.69 10.46 3.02
N MET A 14 -5.49 10.35 2.48
CA MET A 14 -4.38 9.66 3.14
C MET A 14 -3.96 10.35 4.45
N SER A 15 -3.98 11.69 4.47
CA SER A 15 -3.75 12.45 5.70
C SER A 15 -4.80 12.14 6.77
N LYS A 16 -6.08 12.04 6.38
CA LYS A 16 -7.15 11.71 7.33
C LYS A 16 -7.00 10.30 7.88
N VAL A 17 -6.65 9.33 7.05
CA VAL A 17 -6.36 7.95 7.48
C VAL A 17 -5.21 7.92 8.48
N ALA A 18 -4.09 8.61 8.19
CA ALA A 18 -2.96 8.69 9.11
C ALA A 18 -3.32 9.36 10.45
N GLN A 19 -4.16 10.42 10.43
CA GLN A 19 -4.66 11.05 11.65
C GLN A 19 -5.48 10.09 12.52
N LEU A 20 -6.35 9.29 11.89
CA LEU A 20 -7.16 8.28 12.58
C LEU A 20 -6.28 7.16 13.15
N GLY A 21 -5.31 6.66 12.37
CA GLY A 21 -4.34 5.67 12.84
C GLY A 21 -3.55 6.17 14.05
N ARG A 22 -3.06 7.41 13.99
CA ARG A 22 -2.37 8.03 15.14
C ARG A 22 -3.26 8.11 16.38
N ALA A 23 -4.53 8.49 16.22
CA ALA A 23 -5.48 8.53 17.33
C ALA A 23 -5.77 7.13 17.92
N ALA A 24 -5.65 6.07 17.11
CA ALA A 24 -5.77 4.68 17.52
C ALA A 24 -4.46 4.06 18.06
N GLY A 25 -3.38 4.84 18.19
CA GLY A 25 -2.08 4.35 18.65
C GLY A 25 -1.23 3.66 17.57
N CYS A 26 -1.65 3.68 16.31
CA CYS A 26 -0.86 3.20 15.19
C CYS A 26 0.30 4.17 14.88
N THR A 27 1.45 3.62 14.56
CA THR A 27 2.66 4.37 14.20
C THR A 27 3.03 4.27 12.72
N GLN A 28 2.31 3.45 11.96
CA GLN A 28 2.64 3.12 10.57
C GLN A 28 1.38 3.01 9.71
N LEU A 29 1.54 3.27 8.42
CA LEU A 29 0.53 3.06 7.39
C LEU A 29 1.15 2.26 6.25
N ASN A 30 0.68 1.02 6.06
CA ASN A 30 1.10 0.16 4.96
C ASN A 30 0.05 0.17 3.86
N PHE A 31 0.48 0.29 2.60
CA PHE A 31 -0.38 0.27 1.43
C PHE A 31 0.41 -0.16 0.20
N THR A 32 -0.29 -0.61 -0.85
CA THR A 32 0.31 -1.04 -2.11
C THR A 32 0.05 -0.03 -3.21
N VAL A 33 1.04 0.15 -4.08
CA VAL A 33 0.93 0.96 -5.31
C VAL A 33 1.21 0.04 -6.49
N LEU A 34 0.38 0.10 -7.52
CA LEU A 34 0.59 -0.66 -8.75
C LEU A 34 1.88 -0.18 -9.44
N ASN A 35 2.70 -1.12 -9.91
CA ASN A 35 4.02 -0.86 -10.49
C ASN A 35 4.01 0.16 -11.64
N TRP A 36 2.95 0.18 -12.45
CA TRP A 36 2.79 1.10 -13.58
C TRP A 36 2.38 2.52 -13.16
N ASN A 37 1.93 2.72 -11.91
CA ASN A 37 1.41 4.01 -11.45
C ASN A 37 2.53 4.91 -10.90
N LYS A 38 3.46 5.30 -11.78
CA LYS A 38 4.61 6.13 -11.41
C LYS A 38 4.21 7.44 -10.73
N THR A 39 3.15 8.09 -11.19
CA THR A 39 2.65 9.33 -10.57
C THR A 39 2.25 9.14 -9.11
N ALA A 40 1.61 8.02 -8.75
CA ALA A 40 1.28 7.74 -7.36
C ALA A 40 2.51 7.33 -6.54
N LEU A 41 3.42 6.55 -7.13
CA LEU A 41 4.66 6.15 -6.47
C LEU A 41 5.49 7.39 -6.09
N ASP A 42 5.77 8.27 -7.06
CA ASP A 42 6.54 9.49 -6.86
C ASP A 42 5.85 10.42 -5.84
N PHE A 43 4.51 10.47 -5.85
CA PHE A 43 3.73 11.19 -4.84
C PHE A 43 4.02 10.67 -3.42
N TYR A 44 3.85 9.36 -3.15
CA TYR A 44 4.05 8.83 -1.81
C TYR A 44 5.50 8.90 -1.33
N LEU A 45 6.48 8.72 -2.22
CA LEU A 45 7.90 8.92 -1.93
C LEU A 45 8.18 10.36 -1.47
N ASN A 46 7.62 11.37 -2.15
CA ASN A 46 7.76 12.78 -1.75
C ASN A 46 7.10 13.11 -0.40
N GLN A 47 6.28 12.21 0.15
CA GLN A 47 5.65 12.34 1.46
C GLN A 47 6.41 11.57 2.55
N GLY A 48 7.57 11.01 2.24
CA GLY A 48 8.42 10.26 3.16
C GLY A 48 8.08 8.77 3.27
N SER A 49 7.24 8.25 2.37
CA SER A 49 6.98 6.80 2.31
C SER A 49 8.20 6.07 1.72
N THR A 50 8.37 4.80 2.07
CA THR A 50 9.46 3.95 1.56
C THR A 50 8.89 2.84 0.69
N ASP A 51 9.47 2.62 -0.49
CA ASP A 51 9.17 1.46 -1.32
C ASP A 51 9.87 0.23 -0.73
N VAL A 52 9.11 -0.57 0.02
CA VAL A 52 9.59 -1.78 0.68
C VAL A 52 10.07 -2.84 -0.33
N THR A 53 9.44 -2.92 -1.51
CA THR A 53 9.81 -3.93 -2.50
C THR A 53 11.15 -3.63 -3.14
N SER A 54 11.36 -2.38 -3.53
CA SER A 54 12.62 -1.96 -4.15
C SER A 54 13.75 -1.78 -3.13
N ASN A 55 13.46 -1.24 -1.93
CA ASN A 55 14.51 -0.81 -1.00
C ASN A 55 14.90 -1.88 0.04
N LEU A 56 13.98 -2.77 0.40
CA LEU A 56 14.20 -3.77 1.45
C LEU A 56 14.24 -5.22 0.91
N GLY A 57 14.02 -5.40 -0.40
CA GLY A 57 14.12 -6.70 -1.07
C GLY A 57 12.96 -7.66 -0.81
N TYR A 58 11.82 -7.17 -0.29
CA TYR A 58 10.64 -7.99 -0.02
C TYR A 58 9.68 -8.02 -1.21
N HIS A 59 9.17 -9.21 -1.56
CA HIS A 59 8.09 -9.33 -2.53
C HIS A 59 6.72 -9.29 -1.84
N TYR A 60 5.76 -8.57 -2.44
CA TYR A 60 4.36 -8.70 -2.07
C TYR A 60 3.82 -10.05 -2.55
N MET A 61 3.36 -10.88 -1.62
CA MET A 61 2.83 -12.22 -1.91
C MET A 61 1.34 -12.27 -1.58
N TYR A 62 0.54 -12.88 -2.45
CA TYR A 62 -0.88 -13.09 -2.22
C TYR A 62 -1.25 -14.54 -2.56
N CYS A 63 -1.49 -15.35 -1.53
CA CYS A 63 -1.90 -16.75 -1.66
C CYS A 63 -3.41 -16.83 -1.41
N HIS A 64 -4.18 -17.21 -2.44
CA HIS A 64 -5.63 -17.27 -2.35
C HIS A 64 -6.21 -18.42 -3.19
N GLY A 65 -7.49 -18.73 -2.98
CA GLY A 65 -8.23 -19.73 -3.74
C GLY A 65 -7.59 -21.12 -3.67
N ASP A 66 -7.56 -21.82 -4.79
CA ASP A 66 -7.04 -23.18 -4.89
C ASP A 66 -5.57 -23.29 -4.45
N ALA A 67 -4.76 -22.26 -4.68
CA ALA A 67 -3.37 -22.25 -4.25
C ALA A 67 -3.25 -22.26 -2.71
N PHE A 68 -4.17 -21.57 -2.02
CA PHE A 68 -4.23 -21.59 -0.56
C PHE A 68 -4.69 -22.94 -0.03
N GLN A 69 -5.76 -23.53 -0.61
CA GLN A 69 -6.26 -24.85 -0.18
C GLN A 69 -5.19 -25.93 -0.33
N LYS A 70 -4.55 -25.99 -1.51
CA LYS A 70 -3.46 -26.94 -1.78
C LYS A 70 -2.26 -26.76 -0.85
N LEU A 71 -1.99 -25.54 -0.37
CA LEU A 71 -0.92 -25.31 0.58
C LEU A 71 -1.29 -25.79 1.98
N ALA A 72 -2.56 -25.63 2.38
CA ALA A 72 -3.08 -26.08 3.67
C ALA A 72 -3.12 -27.62 3.80
N ASP A 73 -3.37 -28.33 2.71
CA ASP A 73 -3.48 -29.79 2.70
C ASP A 73 -2.11 -30.53 2.63
N LYS A 74 -0.98 -29.82 2.62
CA LYS A 74 0.35 -30.45 2.61
C LYS A 74 0.76 -30.88 4.02
N GLU A 75 0.96 -32.19 4.21
CA GLU A 75 1.65 -32.74 5.39
C GLU A 75 3.16 -32.90 5.10
N PHE A 76 3.99 -32.62 6.12
CA PHE A 76 5.46 -32.67 6.06
C PHE A 76 6.00 -33.76 6.99
#